data_AF-A0A7T5JGC7-F1
#
_entry.id   AF-A0A7T5JGC7-F1
#
_cell.length_a   1.000
_cell.length_b   1.000
_cell.length_c   1.000
_cell.angle_alpha   90.00
_cell.angle_beta   90.00
_cell.angle_gamma   90.00
#
_symmetry.space_group_name_H-M   'P 1'
#
loop_
_entity.id
_entity.type
_entity.pdbx_description
1 polymer ?
#
loop_
_entity_poly.entity_id
_entity_poly.type
_entity_poly.pdbx_seq_one_letter_code
_entity_poly.pdbx_strand_id
1 'polypeptide(L)' 'MANPVLKSLPSWGSGAIAAPNYPTCQLNYTRDTWVKLRQTPNPYAADEAKLLCRDAGHAWVVWVPNHGEVVLDRSEFWC' A
#
# COMPACT_ATOMS: atom_id res chain seq x y z
N MET A 1 -9.41 23.26 -4.34
CA MET A 1 -8.77 22.74 -5.57
C MET A 1 -7.27 22.94 -5.41
N ALA A 2 -6.52 21.86 -5.65
CA ALA A 2 -5.05 21.77 -5.61
C ALA A 2 -4.33 22.03 -4.27
N ASN A 3 -3.59 21.04 -3.78
CA ASN A 3 -2.32 21.28 -3.08
C ASN A 3 -1.42 20.03 -3.15
N PRO A 4 -0.09 20.20 -3.14
CA PRO A 4 0.72 19.86 -4.31
C PRO A 4 1.92 18.96 -3.98
N VAL A 5 2.50 18.39 -5.04
CA VAL A 5 3.93 18.15 -5.26
C VAL A 5 4.77 17.79 -4.02
N LEU A 6 5.21 16.53 -3.99
CA LEU A 6 6.44 16.02 -3.38
C LEU A 6 7.52 17.11 -3.22
N LYS A 7 7.60 17.74 -2.05
CA LYS A 7 8.70 18.63 -1.70
C LYS A 7 9.81 17.81 -1.06
N SER A 8 10.86 17.60 -1.84
CA SER A 8 12.28 17.57 -1.44
C SER A 8 12.62 16.77 -0.17
N LEU A 9 13.15 15.57 -0.36
CA LEU A 9 14.05 14.97 0.63
C LEU A 9 15.37 15.77 0.59
N PRO A 10 15.81 16.41 1.69
CA PRO A 10 17.17 16.94 1.76
C PRO A 10 18.14 15.77 1.88
N SER A 11 19.24 15.81 1.12
CA SER A 11 20.36 14.88 1.26
C SER A 11 20.95 15.01 2.67
N TRP A 12 20.91 13.95 3.47
CA TRP A 12 21.53 13.97 4.79
C TRP A 12 23.01 13.65 4.71
N GLY A 13 23.83 14.66 5.00
CA GLY A 13 25.13 14.46 5.61
C GLY A 13 24.98 13.77 6.96
N SER A 14 26.00 13.01 7.33
CA SER A 14 26.06 12.15 8.52
C SER A 14 25.72 12.90 9.81
N GLY A 15 24.48 12.80 10.25
CA GLY A 15 24.01 13.31 11.53
C GLY A 15 22.62 12.76 11.80
N ALA A 16 22.51 11.84 12.77
CA ALA A 16 21.28 11.18 13.14
C ALA A 16 20.24 12.21 13.63
N ILE A 17 19.31 12.60 12.75
CA ILE A 17 18.07 13.25 13.16
C ILE A 17 17.07 12.15 13.49
N ALA A 18 16.59 12.13 14.72
CA ALA A 18 15.51 11.23 15.13
C ALA A 18 14.30 11.51 14.22
N ALA A 19 14.00 10.57 13.33
CA ALA A 19 12.80 10.63 12.51
C ALA A 19 11.60 10.77 13.45
N PRO A 20 10.62 11.65 13.17
CA PRO A 20 9.40 11.67 13.94
C PRO A 20 8.81 10.26 13.91
N ASN A 21 8.30 9.77 15.05
CA ASN A 21 7.58 8.50 15.15
C ASN A 21 6.27 8.60 14.38
N TYR A 22 6.35 8.70 13.06
CA TYR A 22 5.23 8.36 12.20
C TYR A 22 5.05 6.85 12.35
N PRO A 23 3.83 6.37 12.59
CA PRO A 23 3.55 4.96 12.42
C PRO A 23 3.83 4.64 10.96
N THR A 24 5.06 4.24 10.66
CA THR A 24 5.40 3.68 9.36
C THR A 24 4.54 2.45 9.24
N CYS A 25 3.67 2.38 8.24
CA CYS A 25 3.02 1.11 8.00
C CYS A 25 4.10 0.11 7.57
N GLN A 26 4.58 -0.67 8.54
CA GLN A 26 5.48 -1.79 8.34
C GLN A 26 4.61 -2.92 7.78
N LEU A 27 4.13 -2.74 6.55
CA LEU A 27 3.32 -3.75 5.89
C LEU A 27 4.20 -4.96 5.67
N ASN A 28 4.08 -5.94 6.56
CA ASN A 28 4.71 -7.22 6.37
C ASN A 28 3.89 -7.91 5.28
N TYR A 29 4.41 -7.92 4.06
CA TYR A 29 3.71 -8.45 2.89
C TYR A 29 3.69 -9.99 2.91
N THR A 30 3.09 -10.56 3.93
CA THR A 30 2.80 -11.98 4.08
C THR A 30 1.51 -12.34 3.34
N ARG A 31 1.42 -13.59 2.87
CA ARG A 31 0.29 -14.16 2.08
C ARG A 31 -1.03 -14.26 2.86
N ASP A 32 -1.07 -13.70 4.06
CA ASP A 32 -2.23 -13.68 4.95
C ASP A 32 -2.54 -12.29 5.51
N THR A 33 -1.87 -11.26 5.00
CA THR A 33 -2.07 -9.89 5.45
C THR A 33 -3.26 -9.27 4.72
N TRP A 34 -4.15 -8.63 5.49
CA TRP A 34 -5.23 -7.83 4.95
C TRP A 34 -4.76 -6.39 4.76
N VAL A 35 -5.03 -5.83 3.59
CA VAL A 35 -4.71 -4.46 3.18
C VAL A 35 -5.98 -3.73 2.77
N LYS A 36 -6.00 -2.41 2.95
CA LYS A 36 -7.08 -1.58 2.43
C LYS A 36 -6.79 -1.13 1.01
N LEU A 37 -7.76 -1.31 0.14
CA LEU A 37 -7.72 -0.80 -1.22
C LEU A 37 -7.95 0.71 -1.22
N ARG A 38 -7.26 1.42 -2.12
CA ARG A 38 -7.51 2.84 -2.36
C ARG A 38 -8.76 3.05 -3.20
N GLN A 39 -9.08 2.08 -4.05
CA GLN A 39 -10.26 2.08 -4.91
C GLN A 39 -10.82 0.67 -4.93
N THR A 40 -12.14 0.55 -4.77
CA THR A 40 -12.83 -0.72 -4.92
C THR A 40 -13.01 -1.03 -6.41
N PRO A 41 -12.77 -2.29 -6.82
CA PRO A 41 -12.92 -2.67 -8.22
C PRO A 41 -14.39 -2.69 -8.68
N ASN A 42 -15.34 -2.78 -7.74
CA ASN A 42 -16.77 -2.69 -8.01
C ASN A 42 -17.51 -2.15 -6.76
N PRO A 43 -18.76 -1.65 -6.88
CA PRO A 43 -19.49 -1.04 -5.75
C PRO A 43 -19.98 -2.04 -4.68
N TYR A 44 -19.88 -3.34 -4.93
CA TYR A 44 -20.27 -4.41 -4.01
C TYR A 44 -19.05 -5.13 -3.39
N ALA A 45 -17.85 -4.79 -3.84
CA ALA A 45 -16.59 -5.34 -3.39
C ALA A 45 -16.20 -4.67 -2.07
N ALA A 46 -15.54 -5.43 -1.20
CA ALA A 46 -15.02 -4.86 0.03
C ALA A 46 -13.85 -3.90 -0.28
N ASP A 47 -13.69 -2.87 0.56
CA ASP A 47 -12.53 -1.97 0.53
C ASP A 47 -11.26 -2.61 1.10
N GLU A 48 -11.30 -3.88 1.45
CA GLU A 48 -10.21 -4.66 1.99
C GLU A 48 -9.91 -5.88 1.12
N ALA A 49 -8.63 -6.21 1.03
CA ALA A 49 -8.15 -7.32 0.23
C ALA A 49 -7.08 -8.10 0.99
N LYS A 50 -7.09 -9.42 0.84
CA LYS A 50 -6.07 -10.30 1.41
C LYS A 50 -4.93 -10.49 0.42
N LEU A 51 -3.70 -10.14 0.78
CA LEU A 51 -2.54 -10.41 -0.07
C LEU A 51 -2.35 -11.93 -0.20
N LEU A 52 -2.28 -12.46 -1.42
CA LEU A 52 -2.09 -13.89 -1.67
C LEU A 52 -0.67 -14.22 -2.11
N CYS A 53 -0.14 -13.52 -3.10
CA CYS A 53 1.23 -13.71 -3.55
C CYS A 53 1.78 -12.44 -4.18
N ARG A 54 3.11 -12.31 -4.09
CA ARG A 54 3.81 -11.27 -4.81
C ARG A 54 3.99 -11.72 -6.26
N ASP A 55 3.57 -10.89 -7.19
CA ASP A 55 3.87 -11.10 -8.60
C ASP A 55 5.25 -10.47 -8.94
N ALA A 56 5.65 -10.48 -10.21
CA ALA A 56 6.92 -9.90 -10.61
C ALA A 56 6.92 -8.37 -10.37
N GLY A 57 7.92 -7.87 -9.64
CA GLY A 57 8.13 -6.44 -9.42
C GLY A 57 7.31 -5.83 -8.27
N HIS A 58 6.39 -4.91 -8.62
CA HIS A 58 5.62 -4.09 -7.69
C HIS A 58 4.15 -4.52 -7.53
N ALA A 59 3.73 -5.53 -8.29
CA ALA A 59 2.39 -6.07 -8.26
C ALA A 59 2.22 -7.18 -7.21
N TRP A 60 1.00 -7.27 -6.70
CA TRP A 60 0.54 -8.27 -5.74
C TRP A 60 -0.77 -8.84 -6.21
N VAL A 61 -0.87 -10.16 -6.18
CA VAL A 61 -2.15 -10.85 -6.30
C VAL A 61 -2.82 -10.75 -4.94
N VAL A 62 -4.02 -10.18 -4.93
CA VAL A 62 -4.85 -10.01 -3.75
C VAL A 62 -6.20 -10.67 -3.98
N TRP A 63 -6.86 -11.06 -2.91
CA TRP A 63 -8.23 -11.56 -2.93
C TRP A 63 -9.15 -10.56 -2.25
N VAL A 64 -10.18 -10.12 -2.99
CA VAL A 64 -11.16 -9.15 -2.53
C VAL A 64 -12.49 -9.88 -2.29
N PRO A 65 -13.07 -9.79 -1.09
CA PRO A 65 -14.42 -10.29 -0.83
C PRO A 65 -15.43 -9.70 -1.83
N ASN A 66 -16.35 -10.54 -2.32
CA ASN A 66 -17.38 -10.19 -3.32
C ASN A 66 -16.84 -9.76 -4.70
N HIS A 67 -15.57 -10.06 -4.99
CA HIS A 67 -15.00 -9.84 -6.31
C HIS A 67 -14.11 -11.01 -6.76
N GLY A 68 -13.26 -11.55 -5.88
CA GLY A 68 -12.31 -12.62 -6.20
C GLY A 68 -10.88 -12.12 -6.27
N GLU A 69 -10.03 -12.81 -7.04
CA GLU A 69 -8.61 -12.50 -7.15
C GLU A 69 -8.35 -11.36 -8.15
N VAL A 70 -7.51 -10.41 -7.76
CA VAL A 70 -7.12 -9.24 -8.54
C VAL A 70 -5.63 -8.99 -8.40
N VAL A 71 -4.98 -8.54 -9.47
CA VAL A 71 -3.59 -8.09 -9.43
C VAL A 71 -3.59 -6.58 -9.21
N LEU A 72 -2.96 -6.13 -8.13
CA LEU A 72 -2.85 -4.72 -7.76
C LEU A 72 -1.40 -4.30 -7.57
N ASP A 73 -1.08 -3.07 -7.94
CA ASP A 73 0.21 -2.48 -7.61
C ASP A 73 0.26 -2.08 -6.13
N ARG A 74 1.45 -2.08 -5.52
CA ARG A 74 1.67 -1.55 -4.16
C ARG A 74 1.15 -0.12 -3.97
N SER A 75 1.00 0.65 -5.03
CA SER A 75 0.46 2.00 -4.98
C SER A 75 -1.07 2.06 -4.81
N GLU A 76 -1.77 0.94 -5.00
CA GLU A 76 -3.23 0.85 -5.01
C GLU A 76 -3.82 0.38 -3.68
N PHE A 77 -2.98 -0.02 -2.72
CA PHE A 77 -3.40 -0.43 -1.40
C PHE A 77 -2.50 0.14 -0.32
N TRP A 78 -3.03 0.21 0.90
CA TRP A 78 -2.37 0.83 2.04
C TRP A 78 -2.80 0.16 3.35
N CYS A 79 -2.09 0.58 4.39
CA CYS A 79 -2.32 0.35 5.79
C CYS A 79 -1.86 1.63 6.51
#